data_AF-A0A918TME2-F1
#
_entry.id   AF-A0A918TME2-F1
#
_cell.length_a   1.000
_cell.length_b   1.000
_cell.length_c   1.000
_cell.angle_alpha   90.00
_cell.angle_beta   90.00
_cell.angle_gamma   90.00
#
_symmetry.space_group_name_H-M   'P 1'
#
loop_
_entity.id
_entity.type
_entity.pdbx_description
1 polymer ?
#
loop_
_entity_poly.entity_id
_entity_poly.type
_entity_poly.pdbx_seq_one_letter_code
_entity_poly.pdbx_strand_id
1 'polypeptide(L)'
;MSPQKLKIRSKLLSRVLRHDPSYLNIELDSHGWAQVDQLLERLSKRNLPTTKDDLLELVESNNKKRFRLSEDGLRIRANQGHSIDIDLQLEQRTPPPLLFHGTAISSFSSIEREGIQRRSRQHVHLSQDAETARAVGSRHGKPILLRVESGRMHHDGYQFFRSENGVWLTEAVPPRYFEKYEAPAAMPLTAIQADITNLSVDVIVNAANSSLLGGGGVDGAIHRAAGKELVHECRLLGGCKTGEAKATASYNLPCQRIIHTVGPVWQGGDSSEKEKLTQCYLNSLKICLAEGWRSIAFPCISTGVYNFPAEEAARIAVETCRSFSSELQITFCCFDEESLLIYRKLLTAD
;
A
#
# COMPACT_ATOMS: atom_id res chain seq x y z
N MET A 1 21.04 25.35 6.18
CA MET A 1 20.25 26.41 5.47
C MET A 1 18.85 26.64 6.08
N SER A 2 18.13 27.73 5.79
CA SER A 2 16.71 27.84 6.21
C SER A 2 15.82 26.84 5.44
N PRO A 3 14.71 26.33 6.02
CA PRO A 3 13.86 25.31 5.38
C PRO A 3 13.35 25.70 3.98
N GLN A 4 13.02 26.98 3.80
CA GLN A 4 12.58 27.51 2.51
C GLN A 4 13.69 27.51 1.47
N LYS A 5 14.93 27.87 1.86
CA LYS A 5 16.10 27.83 0.98
C LYS A 5 16.47 26.38 0.60
N LEU A 6 16.37 25.43 1.54
CA LEU A 6 16.58 24.00 1.27
C LEU A 6 15.61 23.46 0.21
N LYS A 7 14.33 23.81 0.32
CA LYS A 7 13.30 23.38 -0.66
C LYS A 7 13.58 23.91 -2.06
N ILE A 8 14.02 25.17 -2.19
CA ILE A 8 14.39 25.77 -3.47
C ILE A 8 15.62 25.06 -4.05
N ARG A 9 16.65 24.84 -3.23
CA ARG A 9 17.88 24.16 -3.66
C ARG A 9 17.63 22.72 -4.09
N SER A 10 16.79 21.98 -3.37
CA SER A 10 16.37 20.62 -3.73
C SER A 10 15.69 20.57 -5.10
N LYS A 11 14.84 21.56 -5.44
CA LYS A 11 14.23 21.64 -6.78
C LYS A 11 15.26 21.92 -7.87
N LEU A 12 16.19 22.84 -7.61
CA LEU A 12 17.26 23.18 -8.55
C LEU A 12 18.15 21.97 -8.85
N LEU A 13 18.63 21.29 -7.80
CA LEU A 13 19.45 20.09 -7.96
C LEU A 13 18.69 18.97 -8.67
N SER A 14 17.38 18.83 -8.43
CA SER A 14 16.55 17.88 -9.18
C SER A 14 16.52 18.21 -10.67
N ARG A 15 16.45 19.49 -11.05
CA ARG A 15 16.54 19.89 -12.47
C ARG A 15 17.91 19.57 -13.06
N VAL A 16 18.97 20.03 -12.39
CA VAL A 16 20.34 19.94 -12.91
C VAL A 16 20.82 18.50 -13.01
N LEU A 17 20.62 17.71 -11.96
CA LEU A 17 21.13 16.34 -11.90
C LEU A 17 20.26 15.34 -12.67
N ARG A 18 19.04 15.70 -13.09
CA ARG A 18 18.12 14.75 -13.77
C ARG A 18 17.79 15.12 -15.20
N HIS A 19 17.73 16.42 -15.51
CA HIS A 19 17.08 16.89 -16.73
C HIS A 19 17.98 17.80 -17.56
N ASP A 20 18.72 18.70 -16.91
CA ASP A 20 19.42 19.78 -17.60
C ASP A 20 20.72 20.16 -16.86
N PRO A 21 21.79 19.33 -16.98
CA PRO A 21 23.10 19.64 -16.40
C PRO A 21 23.71 20.93 -16.98
N SER A 22 23.34 21.26 -18.22
CA SER A 22 23.80 22.46 -18.94
C SER A 22 23.39 23.76 -18.24
N TYR A 23 22.30 23.75 -17.47
CA TYR A 23 21.85 24.91 -16.69
C TYR A 23 22.93 25.48 -15.74
N LEU A 24 23.72 24.61 -15.13
CA LEU A 24 24.88 24.99 -14.31
C LEU A 24 26.22 24.75 -15.01
N ASN A 25 26.19 24.30 -16.27
CA ASN A 25 27.37 23.88 -17.03
C ASN A 25 28.22 22.87 -16.23
N ILE A 26 27.53 21.83 -15.75
CA ILE A 26 28.11 20.71 -15.01
C ILE A 26 28.03 19.48 -15.91
N GLU A 27 29.10 18.72 -15.93
CA GLU A 27 29.15 17.43 -16.62
C GLU A 27 28.76 16.33 -15.65
N LEU A 28 27.93 15.41 -16.13
CA LEU A 28 27.64 14.17 -15.43
C LEU A 28 28.38 13.04 -16.12
N ASP A 29 28.96 12.14 -15.33
CA ASP A 29 29.48 10.90 -15.90
C ASP A 29 28.34 10.01 -16.42
N SER A 30 28.70 8.90 -17.07
CA SER A 30 27.75 7.91 -17.60
C SER A 30 26.81 7.32 -16.55
N HIS A 31 27.05 7.55 -15.25
CA HIS A 31 26.27 7.04 -14.12
C HIS A 31 25.54 8.16 -13.36
N GLY A 32 25.53 9.38 -13.91
CA GLY A 32 24.82 10.54 -13.38
C GLY A 32 25.53 11.28 -12.25
N TRP A 33 26.80 10.97 -11.99
CA TRP A 33 27.57 11.64 -10.95
C TRP A 33 28.14 12.97 -11.43
N ALA A 34 27.91 14.01 -10.64
CA ALA A 34 28.61 15.30 -10.71
C ALA A 34 29.72 15.36 -9.66
N GLN A 35 30.83 16.02 -9.98
CA GLN A 35 31.84 16.41 -8.99
C GLN A 35 31.28 17.47 -8.05
N VAL A 36 31.35 17.25 -6.74
CA VAL A 36 30.81 18.16 -5.71
C VAL A 36 31.49 19.52 -5.80
N ASP A 37 32.81 19.57 -5.91
CA ASP A 37 33.55 20.84 -5.96
C ASP A 37 33.16 21.68 -7.18
N GLN A 38 33.02 21.04 -8.34
CA GLN A 38 32.53 21.70 -9.55
C GLN A 38 31.10 22.22 -9.36
N LEU A 39 30.20 21.43 -8.77
CA LEU A 39 28.83 21.85 -8.48
C LEU A 39 28.80 23.07 -7.55
N LEU A 40 29.57 23.04 -6.46
CA LEU A 40 29.66 24.13 -5.49
C LEU A 40 30.23 25.41 -6.14
N GLU A 41 31.27 25.28 -6.96
CA GLU A 41 31.86 26.39 -7.71
C GLU A 41 30.83 27.03 -8.66
N ARG A 42 30.11 26.21 -9.44
CA ARG A 42 29.10 26.69 -10.41
C ARG A 42 27.90 27.35 -9.72
N LEU A 43 27.48 26.81 -8.57
CA LEU A 43 26.44 27.42 -7.74
C LEU A 43 26.91 28.77 -7.19
N SER A 44 28.14 28.86 -6.68
CA SER A 44 28.71 30.12 -6.21
C SER A 44 28.76 31.18 -7.31
N LYS A 45 29.22 30.82 -8.52
CA LYS A 45 29.23 31.72 -9.70
C LYS A 45 27.86 32.25 -10.12
N ARG A 46 26.77 31.58 -9.71
CA ARG A 46 25.38 32.00 -9.96
C ARG A 46 24.77 32.76 -8.76
N ASN A 47 25.58 33.24 -7.82
CA ASN A 47 25.15 33.87 -6.56
C ASN A 47 24.25 32.96 -5.71
N LEU A 48 24.53 31.66 -5.74
CA LEU A 48 23.79 30.63 -5.02
C LEU A 48 24.73 29.86 -4.08
N PRO A 49 25.43 30.54 -3.14
CA PRO A 49 26.40 29.89 -2.27
C PRO A 49 25.74 28.72 -1.53
N THR A 50 26.42 27.59 -1.56
CA THR A 50 26.01 26.32 -0.96
C THR A 50 27.30 25.68 -0.45
N THR A 51 27.32 25.19 0.78
CA THR A 51 28.49 24.48 1.33
C THR A 51 28.35 22.97 1.15
N LYS A 52 29.40 22.21 1.45
CA LYS A 52 29.33 20.75 1.50
C LYS A 52 28.35 20.28 2.58
N ASP A 53 28.32 20.97 3.73
CA ASP A 53 27.38 20.69 4.82
C ASP A 53 25.92 20.93 4.40
N ASP A 54 25.66 21.97 3.60
CA ASP A 54 24.33 22.20 3.04
C ASP A 54 23.90 21.06 2.10
N LEU A 55 24.83 20.45 1.34
CA LEU A 55 24.53 19.30 0.49
C LEU A 55 24.27 18.03 1.32
N LEU A 56 25.01 17.81 2.40
CA LEU A 56 24.77 16.72 3.35
C LEU A 56 23.38 16.87 3.98
N GLU A 57 23.06 18.07 4.48
CA GLU A 57 21.73 18.39 5.03
C GLU A 57 20.63 18.13 4.00
N LEU A 58 20.82 18.48 2.72
CA LEU A 58 19.86 18.23 1.64
C LEU A 58 19.67 16.74 1.29
N VAL A 59 20.69 15.92 1.49
CA VAL A 59 20.64 14.47 1.25
C VAL A 59 19.93 13.79 2.43
N GLU A 60 20.24 14.18 3.66
CA GLU A 60 19.69 13.59 4.89
C GLU A 60 18.25 14.02 5.18
N SER A 61 17.93 15.32 5.07
CA SER A 61 16.62 15.88 5.41
C SER A 61 15.51 15.54 4.41
N ASN A 62 15.84 14.85 3.32
CA ASN A 62 14.91 14.61 2.22
C ASN A 62 14.22 13.25 2.38
N ASN A 63 12.99 13.27 2.90
CA ASN A 63 12.12 12.11 3.11
C ASN A 63 11.97 11.17 1.89
N LYS A 64 12.30 11.64 0.68
CA LYS A 64 12.22 10.85 -0.57
C LYS A 64 13.58 10.35 -1.06
N LYS A 65 14.67 10.49 -0.27
CA LYS A 65 16.05 10.14 -0.62
C LYS A 65 16.35 10.48 -2.09
N ARG A 66 16.20 11.75 -2.48
CA ARG A 66 16.23 12.15 -3.90
C ARG A 66 17.64 12.18 -4.51
N PHE A 67 18.64 12.34 -3.65
CA PHE A 67 20.05 12.48 -3.99
C PHE A 67 20.87 11.53 -3.13
N ARG A 68 22.09 11.25 -3.57
CA ARG A 68 23.08 10.51 -2.80
C ARG A 68 24.47 11.08 -3.09
N LEU A 69 25.33 11.06 -2.07
CA LEU A 69 26.76 11.33 -2.17
C LEU A 69 27.55 10.02 -2.27
N SER A 70 28.68 10.01 -2.98
CA SER A 70 29.62 8.89 -2.98
C SER A 70 30.21 8.68 -1.59
N GLU A 71 30.79 7.50 -1.33
CA GLU A 71 31.37 7.16 -0.01
C GLU A 71 32.49 8.12 0.43
N ASP A 72 33.29 8.60 -0.52
CA ASP A 72 34.31 9.64 -0.33
C ASP A 72 33.72 11.07 -0.21
N GLY A 73 32.41 11.22 -0.45
CA GLY A 73 31.71 12.50 -0.46
C GLY A 73 32.16 13.47 -1.54
N LEU A 74 32.87 13.01 -2.57
CA LEU A 74 33.41 13.84 -3.66
C LEU A 74 32.44 14.00 -4.83
N ARG A 75 31.45 13.10 -4.95
CA ARG A 75 30.48 13.10 -6.05
C ARG A 75 29.05 13.06 -5.53
N ILE A 76 28.14 13.67 -6.29
CA ILE A 76 26.70 13.69 -6.02
C ILE A 76 25.90 13.28 -7.24
N ARG A 77 24.85 12.49 -7.05
CA ARG A 77 23.88 12.15 -8.12
C ARG A 77 22.44 12.19 -7.63
N ALA A 78 21.50 12.25 -8.57
CA ALA A 78 20.11 11.95 -8.28
C ALA A 78 19.90 10.43 -8.23
N ASN A 79 19.05 9.95 -7.32
CA ASN A 79 18.80 8.52 -7.19
C ASN A 79 17.86 7.98 -8.29
N GLN A 80 17.00 8.82 -8.86
CA GLN A 80 15.96 8.41 -9.83
C GLN A 80 15.50 9.60 -10.68
N GLY A 81 14.88 9.32 -11.84
CA GLY A 81 14.12 10.31 -12.63
C GLY A 81 14.94 11.06 -13.69
N HIS A 82 16.05 10.50 -14.14
CA HIS A 82 16.85 11.05 -15.24
C HIS A 82 16.05 11.04 -16.55
N SER A 83 16.09 12.15 -17.29
CA SER A 83 15.64 12.23 -18.68
C SER A 83 16.82 12.40 -19.66
N ILE A 84 18.04 12.30 -19.14
CA ILE A 84 19.31 12.29 -19.86
C ILE A 84 19.88 10.88 -19.82
N ASP A 85 20.73 10.54 -20.78
CA ASP A 85 21.23 9.17 -20.94
C ASP A 85 22.26 8.83 -19.87
N ILE A 86 21.82 8.11 -18.84
CA ILE A 86 22.63 7.62 -17.72
C ILE A 86 22.37 6.11 -17.59
N ASP A 87 23.44 5.33 -17.45
CA ASP A 87 23.39 3.91 -17.14
C ASP A 87 22.98 3.73 -15.66
N LEU A 88 21.72 3.33 -15.47
CA LEU A 88 21.07 3.21 -14.17
C LEU A 88 21.48 1.94 -13.38
N GLN A 89 22.46 1.16 -13.84
CA GLN A 89 22.85 -0.13 -13.23
C GLN A 89 21.63 -1.03 -12.97
N LEU A 90 20.81 -1.19 -14.01
CA LEU A 90 19.61 -1.98 -13.94
C LEU A 90 19.97 -3.47 -13.85
N GLU A 91 19.72 -4.09 -12.70
CA GLU A 91 19.88 -5.54 -12.55
C GLU A 91 18.78 -6.25 -13.34
N GLN A 92 19.18 -7.08 -14.32
CA GLN A 92 18.27 -7.98 -14.99
C GLN A 92 17.74 -9.01 -13.98
N ARG A 93 16.42 -9.16 -13.91
CA ARG A 93 15.77 -10.11 -13.00
C ARG A 93 14.57 -10.78 -13.65
N THR A 94 14.29 -12.02 -13.23
CA THR A 94 13.06 -12.72 -13.61
C THR A 94 11.85 -12.02 -12.98
N PRO A 95 10.86 -11.57 -13.77
CA PRO A 95 9.68 -10.89 -13.25
C PRO A 95 8.72 -11.87 -12.56
N PRO A 96 7.81 -11.39 -11.71
CA PRO A 96 6.65 -12.16 -11.31
C PRO A 96 5.79 -12.53 -12.55
N PRO A 97 4.91 -13.54 -12.46
CA PRO A 97 4.09 -13.97 -13.59
C PRO A 97 3.25 -12.85 -14.20
N LEU A 98 2.79 -11.93 -13.36
CA LEU A 98 1.96 -10.80 -13.73
C LEU A 98 2.54 -9.50 -13.16
N LEU A 99 2.46 -8.44 -13.97
CA LEU A 99 2.70 -7.07 -13.58
C LEU A 99 1.58 -6.18 -14.12
N PHE A 100 1.53 -4.92 -13.67
CA PHE A 100 0.47 -3.98 -14.04
C PHE A 100 1.02 -2.69 -14.64
N HIS A 101 0.30 -2.14 -15.62
CA HIS A 101 0.61 -0.84 -16.18
C HIS A 101 -0.63 0.07 -16.09
N GLY A 102 -0.45 1.26 -15.53
CA GLY A 102 -1.48 2.29 -15.48
C GLY A 102 -1.26 3.32 -16.57
N THR A 103 -2.28 3.55 -17.38
CA THR A 103 -2.29 4.56 -18.44
C THR A 103 -3.57 5.40 -18.39
N ALA A 104 -3.69 6.40 -19.26
CA ALA A 104 -4.92 7.19 -19.40
C ALA A 104 -5.74 6.69 -20.58
N ILE A 105 -7.07 6.86 -20.51
CA ILE A 105 -8.01 6.50 -21.59
C ILE A 105 -7.61 7.09 -22.95
N SER A 106 -7.07 8.31 -22.96
CA SER A 106 -6.62 9.00 -24.17
C SER A 106 -5.42 8.33 -24.85
N SER A 107 -4.61 7.56 -24.11
CA SER A 107 -3.43 6.87 -24.65
C SER A 107 -3.72 5.42 -25.04
N PHE A 108 -4.86 4.87 -24.63
CA PHE A 108 -5.14 3.44 -24.77
C PHE A 108 -5.23 2.99 -26.23
N SER A 109 -5.87 3.76 -27.12
CA SER A 109 -5.98 3.39 -28.54
C SER A 109 -4.63 3.28 -29.27
N SER A 110 -3.63 4.08 -28.88
CA SER A 110 -2.26 3.94 -29.40
C SER A 110 -1.58 2.71 -28.80
N ILE A 111 -1.72 2.50 -27.50
CA ILE A 111 -1.14 1.34 -26.79
C ILE A 111 -1.69 0.02 -27.35
N GLU A 112 -2.98 -0.06 -27.62
CA GLU A 112 -3.63 -1.26 -28.15
C GLU A 112 -3.06 -1.67 -29.52
N ARG A 113 -2.70 -0.70 -30.37
CA ARG A 113 -2.10 -0.98 -31.69
C ARG A 113 -0.60 -1.22 -31.64
N GLU A 114 0.14 -0.41 -30.88
CA GLU A 114 1.60 -0.30 -30.96
C GLU A 114 2.32 -0.98 -29.78
N GLY A 115 1.57 -1.39 -28.75
CA GLY A 115 2.08 -1.87 -27.48
C GLY A 115 2.40 -0.75 -26.49
N ILE A 116 2.81 -1.12 -25.29
CA ILE A 116 3.29 -0.17 -24.29
C ILE A 116 4.73 0.18 -24.65
N GLN A 117 4.96 1.44 -25.02
CA GLN A 117 6.26 1.96 -25.44
C GLN A 117 6.85 2.89 -24.37
N ARG A 118 8.19 2.92 -24.25
CA ARG A 118 8.90 3.80 -23.30
C ARG A 118 8.70 5.30 -23.55
N ARG A 119 8.23 5.70 -24.74
CA ARG A 119 8.05 7.10 -25.20
C ARG A 119 9.28 7.96 -24.85
N SER A 120 9.12 9.01 -24.05
CA SER A 120 10.21 9.90 -23.64
C SER A 120 11.10 9.34 -22.52
N ARG A 121 10.81 8.14 -22.00
CA ARG A 121 11.60 7.48 -20.96
C ARG A 121 12.55 6.47 -21.57
N GLN A 122 13.53 6.05 -20.76
CA GLN A 122 14.46 4.97 -21.11
C GLN A 122 13.79 3.58 -21.12
N HIS A 123 12.79 3.34 -20.28
CA HIS A 123 12.10 2.04 -20.17
C HIS A 123 10.60 2.19 -19.88
N VAL A 124 9.81 1.18 -20.24
CA VAL A 124 8.45 1.00 -19.76
C VAL A 124 8.48 0.68 -18.28
N HIS A 125 7.60 1.32 -17.50
CA HIS A 125 7.49 1.09 -16.06
C HIS A 125 6.26 0.23 -15.77
N LEU A 126 6.46 -0.79 -14.94
CA LEU A 126 5.47 -1.76 -14.51
C LEU A 126 5.40 -1.80 -12.98
N SER A 127 4.18 -1.95 -12.46
CA SER A 127 3.87 -2.04 -11.03
C SER A 127 3.61 -3.49 -10.63
N GLN A 128 3.93 -3.85 -9.39
CA GLN A 128 3.66 -5.20 -8.87
C GLN A 128 2.18 -5.41 -8.55
N ASP A 129 1.46 -4.33 -8.24
CA ASP A 129 0.06 -4.36 -7.86
C ASP A 129 -0.77 -3.37 -8.69
N ALA A 130 -2.07 -3.67 -8.77
CA ALA A 130 -3.03 -2.90 -9.53
C ALA A 130 -3.29 -1.49 -8.95
N GLU A 131 -3.16 -1.33 -7.63
CA GLU A 131 -3.42 -0.06 -6.94
C GLU A 131 -2.34 0.99 -7.29
N THR A 132 -1.07 0.60 -7.21
CA THR A 132 0.08 1.41 -7.62
C THR A 132 -0.04 1.79 -9.10
N ALA A 133 -0.37 0.83 -9.97
CA ALA A 133 -0.60 1.11 -11.38
C ALA A 133 -1.72 2.15 -11.56
N ARG A 134 -2.83 2.03 -10.81
CA ARG A 134 -3.96 2.94 -10.90
C ARG A 134 -3.55 4.35 -10.49
N ALA A 135 -2.83 4.49 -9.38
CA ALA A 135 -2.31 5.76 -8.90
C ALA A 135 -1.36 6.42 -9.91
N VAL A 136 -0.58 5.64 -10.66
CA VAL A 136 0.25 6.14 -11.76
C VAL A 136 -0.62 6.60 -12.94
N GLY A 137 -1.58 5.81 -13.38
CA GLY A 137 -2.49 6.13 -14.50
C GLY A 137 -3.33 7.38 -14.25
N SER A 138 -3.82 7.55 -13.01
CA SER A 138 -4.66 8.70 -12.61
C SER A 138 -3.96 10.05 -12.75
N ARG A 139 -2.63 10.09 -12.82
CA ARG A 139 -1.86 11.34 -13.04
C ARG A 139 -2.03 11.91 -14.44
N HIS A 140 -2.53 11.11 -15.37
CA HIS A 140 -2.62 11.43 -16.79
C HIS A 140 -4.06 11.52 -17.31
N GLY A 141 -5.06 11.40 -16.41
CA GLY A 141 -6.49 11.47 -16.73
C GLY A 141 -7.27 10.30 -16.12
N LYS A 142 -8.42 9.95 -16.73
CA LYS A 142 -9.20 8.77 -16.33
C LYS A 142 -8.35 7.51 -16.52
N PRO A 143 -8.00 6.76 -15.44
CA PRO A 143 -7.06 5.67 -15.52
C PRO A 143 -7.65 4.45 -16.25
N ILE A 144 -6.84 3.82 -17.08
CA ILE A 144 -7.02 2.46 -17.58
C ILE A 144 -5.90 1.61 -17.01
N LEU A 145 -6.26 0.44 -16.49
CA LEU A 145 -5.31 -0.54 -16.00
C LEU A 145 -5.10 -1.64 -17.04
N LEU A 146 -3.86 -2.05 -17.22
CA LEU A 146 -3.47 -3.16 -18.07
C LEU A 146 -2.78 -4.22 -17.21
N ARG A 147 -3.17 -5.47 -17.38
CA ARG A 147 -2.45 -6.62 -16.82
C ARG A 147 -1.47 -7.11 -17.88
N VAL A 148 -0.20 -7.27 -17.49
CA VAL A 148 0.90 -7.69 -18.35
C VAL A 148 1.33 -9.09 -17.95
N GLU A 149 1.34 -10.02 -18.90
CA GLU A 149 1.84 -11.40 -18.73
C GLU A 149 3.37 -11.42 -18.74
N SER A 150 4.00 -10.76 -17.76
CA SER A 150 5.46 -10.58 -17.70
C SER A 150 6.21 -11.90 -17.59
N GLY A 151 5.63 -12.92 -16.95
CA GLY A 151 6.22 -14.26 -16.93
C GLY A 151 6.31 -14.89 -18.32
N ARG A 152 5.25 -14.77 -19.14
CA ARG A 152 5.24 -15.26 -20.52
C ARG A 152 6.18 -14.45 -21.40
N MET A 153 6.21 -13.13 -21.25
CA MET A 153 7.18 -12.27 -21.93
C MET A 153 8.62 -12.69 -21.62
N HIS A 154 8.94 -12.92 -20.35
CA HIS A 154 10.28 -13.34 -19.97
C HIS A 154 10.63 -14.70 -20.56
N HIS A 155 9.69 -15.65 -20.58
CA HIS A 155 9.87 -16.94 -21.25
C HIS A 155 10.16 -16.78 -22.75
N ASP A 156 9.50 -15.83 -23.40
CA ASP A 156 9.67 -15.50 -24.83
C ASP A 156 10.92 -14.63 -25.11
N GLY A 157 11.78 -14.41 -24.12
CA GLY A 157 13.10 -13.76 -24.28
C GLY A 157 13.13 -12.26 -23.99
N TYR A 158 12.02 -11.65 -23.55
CA TYR A 158 12.02 -10.23 -23.18
C TYR A 158 12.74 -10.01 -21.85
N GLN A 159 13.61 -9.00 -21.83
CA GLN A 159 14.37 -8.66 -20.63
C GLN A 159 13.56 -7.79 -19.68
N PHE A 160 13.71 -8.08 -18.39
CA PHE A 160 13.12 -7.30 -17.31
C PHE A 160 14.21 -6.90 -16.34
N PHE A 161 14.06 -5.69 -15.81
CA PHE A 161 14.97 -5.13 -14.83
C PHE A 161 14.20 -4.64 -13.61
N ARG A 162 14.89 -4.59 -12.47
CA ARG A 162 14.32 -4.04 -11.24
C ARG A 162 15.20 -2.92 -10.73
N SER A 163 14.61 -1.74 -10.54
CA SER A 163 15.30 -0.60 -9.94
C SER A 163 15.49 -0.78 -8.43
N GLU A 164 16.41 0.00 -7.83
CA GLU A 164 16.63 -0.01 -6.36
C GLU A 164 15.34 0.24 -5.54
N ASN A 165 14.40 1.01 -6.07
CA ASN A 165 13.10 1.28 -5.42
C ASN A 165 12.00 0.26 -5.75
N GLY A 166 12.36 -0.88 -6.34
CA GLY A 166 11.46 -2.01 -6.56
C GLY A 166 10.52 -1.91 -7.77
N VAL A 167 10.68 -0.90 -8.63
CA VAL A 167 9.88 -0.73 -9.86
C VAL A 167 10.41 -1.68 -10.93
N TRP A 168 9.50 -2.33 -11.66
CA TRP A 168 9.85 -3.20 -12.77
C TRP A 168 9.95 -2.42 -14.07
N LEU A 169 10.96 -2.75 -14.87
CA LEU A 169 11.29 -2.07 -16.11
C LEU A 169 11.47 -3.08 -17.25
N THR A 170 11.03 -2.72 -18.44
CA THR A 170 11.28 -3.47 -19.68
C THR A 170 11.35 -2.49 -20.87
N GLU A 171 11.89 -2.92 -22.00
CA GLU A 171 12.05 -2.04 -23.17
C GLU A 171 10.69 -1.63 -23.79
N ALA A 172 9.83 -2.62 -24.02
CA ALA A 172 8.48 -2.45 -24.56
C ALA A 172 7.60 -3.64 -24.15
N VAL A 173 6.28 -3.45 -24.19
CA VAL A 173 5.30 -4.54 -24.00
C VAL A 173 4.46 -4.67 -25.27
N PRO A 174 4.67 -5.71 -26.11
CA PRO A 174 3.87 -5.93 -27.31
C PRO A 174 2.38 -6.16 -26.99
N PRO A 175 1.45 -5.79 -27.90
CA PRO A 175 0.00 -5.94 -27.72
C PRO A 175 -0.46 -7.31 -27.22
N ARG A 176 0.18 -8.39 -27.70
CA ARG A 176 -0.20 -9.75 -27.34
C ARG A 176 0.01 -10.12 -25.86
N TYR A 177 0.81 -9.38 -25.10
CA TYR A 177 1.16 -9.71 -23.71
C TYR A 177 0.43 -8.88 -22.66
N PHE A 178 -0.52 -8.06 -23.07
CA PHE A 178 -1.36 -7.36 -22.11
C PHE A 178 -2.81 -7.37 -22.54
N GLU A 179 -3.66 -7.18 -21.55
CA GLU A 179 -5.06 -6.96 -21.74
C GLU A 179 -5.53 -5.89 -20.76
N LYS A 180 -6.70 -5.32 -21.05
CA LYS A 180 -7.34 -4.41 -20.11
C LYS A 180 -7.67 -5.19 -18.84
N TYR A 181 -7.15 -4.71 -17.73
CA TYR A 181 -7.50 -5.24 -16.42
C TYR A 181 -8.67 -4.46 -15.87
N GLU A 182 -9.80 -5.14 -15.74
CA GLU A 182 -10.88 -4.68 -14.91
C GLU A 182 -10.63 -5.28 -13.53
N ALA A 183 -10.48 -4.41 -12.53
CA ALA A 183 -10.45 -4.89 -11.16
C ALA A 183 -11.74 -5.71 -10.93
N PRO A 184 -11.68 -6.83 -10.21
CA PRO A 184 -12.88 -7.53 -9.77
C PRO A 184 -13.84 -6.47 -9.21
N ALA A 185 -15.10 -6.50 -9.65
CA ALA A 185 -16.12 -5.65 -9.06
C ALA A 185 -15.99 -5.78 -7.54
N ALA A 186 -15.91 -4.64 -6.84
CA ALA A 186 -15.85 -4.63 -5.40
C ALA A 186 -16.99 -5.51 -4.88
N MET A 187 -16.65 -6.60 -4.20
CA MET A 187 -17.66 -7.40 -3.53
C MET A 187 -18.39 -6.46 -2.57
N PRO A 188 -19.71 -6.34 -2.68
CA PRO A 188 -20.45 -5.36 -1.90
C PRO A 188 -20.26 -5.67 -0.42
N LEU A 189 -19.90 -4.65 0.34
CA LEU A 189 -19.94 -4.73 1.79
C LEU A 189 -21.40 -4.88 2.21
N THR A 190 -21.70 -5.88 3.04
CA THR A 190 -23.05 -6.11 3.54
C THR A 190 -23.13 -5.90 5.04
N ALA A 191 -24.30 -5.51 5.54
CA ALA A 191 -24.59 -5.46 6.97
C ALA A 191 -25.87 -6.23 7.28
N ILE A 192 -25.81 -7.09 8.30
CA ILE A 192 -26.93 -7.92 8.75
C ILE A 192 -27.07 -7.85 10.26
N GLN A 193 -28.28 -8.08 10.76
CA GLN A 193 -28.51 -8.31 12.18
C GLN A 193 -28.51 -9.81 12.43
N ALA A 194 -27.54 -10.31 13.20
CA ALA A 194 -27.40 -11.72 13.51
C ALA A 194 -26.50 -11.95 14.73
N ASP A 195 -26.53 -13.16 15.26
CA ASP A 195 -25.47 -13.68 16.13
C ASP A 195 -24.32 -14.21 15.26
N ILE A 196 -23.14 -13.61 15.40
CA ILE A 196 -21.95 -13.96 14.60
C ILE A 196 -21.55 -15.43 14.76
N THR A 197 -21.90 -16.06 15.88
CA THR A 197 -21.58 -17.48 16.14
C THR A 197 -22.36 -18.45 15.24
N ASN A 198 -23.41 -17.98 14.56
CA ASN A 198 -24.25 -18.79 13.68
C ASN A 198 -23.94 -18.58 12.19
N LEU A 199 -22.97 -17.73 11.84
CA LEU A 199 -22.70 -17.39 10.43
C LEU A 199 -21.83 -18.43 9.74
N SER A 200 -22.32 -18.95 8.61
CA SER A 200 -21.56 -19.82 7.70
C SER A 200 -20.76 -19.00 6.69
N VAL A 201 -19.56 -18.61 7.09
CA VAL A 201 -18.56 -17.88 6.31
C VAL A 201 -17.19 -18.51 6.50
N ASP A 202 -16.19 -18.15 5.70
CA ASP A 202 -14.84 -18.71 5.87
C ASP A 202 -14.24 -18.27 7.20
N VAL A 203 -14.37 -16.98 7.53
CA VAL A 203 -13.76 -16.39 8.72
C VAL A 203 -14.77 -15.55 9.50
N ILE A 204 -14.85 -15.77 10.80
CA ILE A 204 -15.47 -14.79 11.71
C ILE A 204 -14.39 -14.05 12.51
N VAL A 205 -14.66 -12.80 12.86
CA VAL A 205 -13.77 -12.00 13.70
C VAL A 205 -14.30 -11.96 15.12
N ASN A 206 -13.43 -12.26 16.08
CA ASN A 206 -13.68 -12.07 17.50
C ASN A 206 -13.10 -10.72 17.96
N ALA A 207 -13.94 -9.86 18.54
CA ALA A 207 -13.50 -8.66 19.25
C ALA A 207 -13.03 -9.05 20.66
N ALA A 208 -11.78 -9.48 20.74
CA ALA A 208 -11.17 -10.05 21.94
C ALA A 208 -10.55 -8.99 22.85
N ASN A 209 -10.26 -9.38 24.09
CA ASN A 209 -9.35 -8.65 24.97
C ASN A 209 -7.90 -9.13 24.79
N SER A 210 -6.92 -8.41 25.35
CA SER A 210 -5.49 -8.67 25.13
C SER A 210 -4.99 -10.04 25.61
N SER A 211 -5.70 -10.71 26.51
CA SER A 211 -5.34 -12.05 26.95
C SER A 211 -5.65 -13.14 25.91
N LEU A 212 -6.63 -12.90 25.03
CA LEU A 212 -7.26 -13.91 24.15
C LEU A 212 -7.93 -15.09 24.86
N LEU A 213 -8.04 -15.07 26.19
CA LEU A 213 -8.54 -16.20 26.98
C LEU A 213 -10.05 -16.17 27.21
N GLY A 214 -10.79 -15.49 26.32
CA GLY A 214 -12.21 -15.21 26.44
C GLY A 214 -12.52 -14.03 27.35
N GLY A 215 -13.82 -13.71 27.45
CA GLY A 215 -14.32 -12.51 28.11
C GLY A 215 -15.84 -12.41 28.08
N GLY A 216 -16.36 -11.18 28.11
CA GLY A 216 -17.78 -10.87 27.99
C GLY A 216 -18.21 -10.59 26.53
N GLY A 217 -19.49 -10.24 26.35
CA GLY A 217 -20.01 -9.85 25.04
C GLY A 217 -19.80 -10.90 23.95
N VAL A 218 -19.41 -10.45 22.76
CA VAL A 218 -19.16 -11.31 21.59
C VAL A 218 -18.00 -12.29 21.81
N ASP A 219 -16.95 -11.89 22.55
CA ASP A 219 -15.81 -12.75 22.89
C ASP A 219 -16.25 -13.95 23.72
N GLY A 220 -17.06 -13.69 24.75
CA GLY A 220 -17.67 -14.76 25.55
C GLY A 220 -18.61 -15.64 24.74
N ALA A 221 -19.40 -15.07 23.82
CA ALA A 221 -20.30 -15.84 22.97
C ALA A 221 -19.53 -16.79 22.03
N ILE A 222 -18.49 -16.29 21.35
CA ILE A 222 -17.62 -17.07 20.48
C ILE A 222 -16.93 -18.18 21.26
N HIS A 223 -16.35 -17.90 22.43
CA HIS A 223 -15.70 -18.93 23.25
C HIS A 223 -16.67 -20.02 23.73
N ARG A 224 -17.90 -19.65 24.12
CA ARG A 224 -18.92 -20.65 24.51
C ARG A 224 -19.36 -21.51 23.33
N ALA A 225 -19.58 -20.90 22.17
CA ALA A 225 -20.03 -21.60 20.97
C ALA A 225 -18.93 -22.49 20.37
N ALA A 226 -17.68 -22.04 20.34
CA ALA A 226 -16.54 -22.79 19.81
C ALA A 226 -16.21 -24.03 20.65
N GLY A 227 -16.33 -23.95 21.98
CA GLY A 227 -15.94 -25.01 22.90
C GLY A 227 -14.66 -24.69 23.69
N LYS A 228 -14.28 -25.61 24.59
CA LYS A 228 -13.14 -25.42 25.52
C LYS A 228 -11.79 -25.48 24.82
N GLU A 229 -11.74 -26.04 23.63
CA GLU A 229 -10.56 -26.22 22.81
C GLU A 229 -10.02 -24.86 22.34
N LEU A 230 -10.91 -23.90 22.04
CA LEU A 230 -10.51 -22.55 21.62
C LEU A 230 -9.64 -21.85 22.66
N VAL A 231 -10.00 -21.89 23.94
CA VAL A 231 -9.18 -21.25 24.98
C VAL A 231 -7.83 -21.97 25.16
N HIS A 232 -7.72 -23.26 24.86
CA HIS A 232 -6.44 -23.97 24.91
C HIS A 232 -5.51 -23.50 23.80
N GLU A 233 -6.00 -23.36 22.57
CA GLU A 233 -5.20 -22.82 21.46
C GLU A 233 -4.84 -21.35 21.70
N CYS A 234 -5.77 -20.53 22.17
CA CYS A 234 -5.48 -19.13 22.50
C CYS A 234 -4.36 -18.95 23.54
N ARG A 235 -4.21 -19.86 24.51
CA ARG A 235 -3.09 -19.83 25.46
C ARG A 235 -1.73 -19.95 24.78
N LEU A 236 -1.64 -20.73 23.69
CA LEU A 236 -0.41 -20.92 22.93
C LEU A 236 -0.02 -19.68 22.13
N LEU A 237 -0.96 -18.76 21.88
CA LEU A 237 -0.71 -17.53 21.14
C LEU A 237 -0.02 -16.43 21.96
N GLY A 238 -0.02 -16.53 23.30
CA GLY A 238 0.64 -15.55 24.18
C GLY A 238 -0.02 -14.16 24.19
N GLY A 239 -1.36 -14.09 24.04
CA GLY A 239 -2.12 -12.84 24.01
C GLY A 239 -2.01 -12.09 22.69
N CYS A 240 -2.56 -10.86 22.62
CA CYS A 240 -2.52 -10.01 21.44
C CYS A 240 -2.54 -8.53 21.83
N LYS A 241 -1.77 -7.70 21.13
CA LYS A 241 -1.77 -6.25 21.41
C LYS A 241 -2.96 -5.58 20.73
N THR A 242 -3.38 -4.44 21.28
CA THR A 242 -4.42 -3.60 20.67
C THR A 242 -4.05 -3.21 19.24
N GLY A 243 -4.99 -3.42 18.30
CA GLY A 243 -4.79 -3.20 16.87
C GLY A 243 -4.16 -4.38 16.11
N GLU A 244 -3.62 -5.38 16.81
CA GLU A 244 -3.11 -6.61 16.21
C GLU A 244 -4.20 -7.70 16.15
N ALA A 245 -3.98 -8.69 15.29
CA ALA A 245 -4.89 -9.82 15.09
C ALA A 245 -4.13 -11.15 14.98
N LYS A 246 -4.74 -12.24 15.46
CA LYS A 246 -4.21 -13.62 15.39
C LYS A 246 -5.31 -14.62 15.05
N ALA A 247 -5.00 -15.66 14.29
CA ALA A 247 -5.97 -16.67 13.86
C ALA A 247 -5.88 -17.96 14.70
N THR A 248 -7.01 -18.65 14.82
CA THR A 248 -7.18 -19.97 15.45
C THR A 248 -8.13 -20.85 14.64
N ALA A 249 -8.24 -22.14 15.00
CA ALA A 249 -9.30 -22.99 14.49
C ALA A 249 -10.70 -22.55 14.99
N SER A 250 -11.74 -22.93 14.26
CA SER A 250 -13.14 -22.57 14.57
C SER A 250 -13.87 -23.53 15.51
N TYR A 251 -13.37 -24.76 15.66
CA TYR A 251 -13.96 -25.81 16.49
C TYR A 251 -15.43 -26.07 16.15
N ASN A 252 -16.34 -25.86 17.09
CA ASN A 252 -17.78 -26.14 16.89
C ASN A 252 -18.52 -25.04 16.11
N LEU A 253 -17.84 -23.94 15.75
CA LEU A 253 -18.46 -22.85 14.98
C LEU A 253 -18.60 -23.21 13.49
N PRO A 254 -19.66 -22.77 12.81
CA PRO A 254 -19.93 -23.07 11.40
C PRO A 254 -19.06 -22.24 10.42
N CYS A 255 -17.81 -21.95 10.77
CA CYS A 255 -16.84 -21.24 9.94
C CYS A 255 -15.53 -22.04 9.82
N GLN A 256 -14.59 -21.61 8.97
CA GLN A 256 -13.31 -22.32 8.79
C GLN A 256 -12.25 -21.85 9.80
N ARG A 257 -12.26 -20.56 10.14
CA ARG A 257 -11.30 -19.93 11.07
C ARG A 257 -11.93 -18.81 11.90
N ILE A 258 -11.31 -18.55 13.05
CA ILE A 258 -11.59 -17.38 13.88
C ILE A 258 -10.37 -16.47 13.83
N ILE A 259 -10.56 -15.19 13.54
CA ILE A 259 -9.53 -14.16 13.75
C ILE A 259 -9.86 -13.39 15.02
N HIS A 260 -8.96 -13.42 16.00
CA HIS A 260 -9.05 -12.64 17.22
C HIS A 260 -8.31 -11.32 17.04
N THR A 261 -9.01 -10.19 17.15
CA THR A 261 -8.42 -8.87 17.12
C THR A 261 -8.74 -8.12 18.40
N VAL A 262 -7.80 -7.31 18.87
CA VAL A 262 -7.97 -6.57 20.14
C VAL A 262 -8.29 -5.11 19.83
N GLY A 263 -9.55 -4.75 20.03
CA GLY A 263 -10.01 -3.37 19.84
C GLY A 263 -9.43 -2.41 20.88
N PRO A 264 -9.35 -1.10 20.59
CA PRO A 264 -9.00 -0.08 21.57
C PRO A 264 -10.15 0.20 22.53
N VAL A 265 -9.81 0.49 23.79
CA VAL A 265 -10.73 1.09 24.77
C VAL A 265 -10.82 2.58 24.45
N TRP A 266 -12.04 3.12 24.35
CA TRP A 266 -12.23 4.55 24.08
C TRP A 266 -11.86 5.40 25.30
N GLN A 267 -10.99 6.39 25.09
CA GLN A 267 -10.52 7.31 26.13
C GLN A 267 -10.69 8.78 25.74
N GLY A 268 -11.60 9.07 24.79
CA GLY A 268 -11.87 10.42 24.31
C GLY A 268 -11.31 10.73 22.91
N GLY A 269 -10.53 9.83 22.32
CA GLY A 269 -10.09 9.92 20.92
C GLY A 269 -8.70 10.52 20.70
N ASP A 270 -8.01 10.91 21.77
CA ASP A 270 -6.67 11.53 21.73
C ASP A 270 -5.51 10.52 21.90
N SER A 271 -5.81 9.22 22.03
CA SER A 271 -4.85 8.13 22.34
C SER A 271 -4.66 7.15 21.17
N SER A 272 -4.82 7.65 19.96
CA SER A 272 -4.74 6.91 18.70
C SER A 272 -5.73 5.74 18.58
N GLU A 273 -6.89 5.84 19.25
CA GLU A 273 -7.90 4.79 19.23
C GLU A 273 -8.45 4.57 17.83
N LYS A 274 -8.60 5.63 17.03
CA LYS A 274 -9.07 5.52 15.65
C LYS A 274 -8.10 4.69 14.81
N GLU A 275 -6.81 5.00 14.88
CA GLU A 275 -5.76 4.27 14.16
C GLU A 275 -5.69 2.81 14.60
N LYS A 276 -5.80 2.54 15.91
CA LYS A 276 -5.81 1.17 16.45
C LYS A 276 -7.04 0.38 15.98
N LEU A 277 -8.20 1.01 15.91
CA LEU A 277 -9.41 0.39 15.37
C LEU A 277 -9.26 0.11 13.87
N THR A 278 -8.71 1.04 13.09
CA THR A 278 -8.34 0.82 11.68
C THR A 278 -7.41 -0.39 11.53
N GLN A 279 -6.39 -0.52 12.40
CA GLN A 279 -5.47 -1.66 12.35
C GLN A 279 -6.17 -2.99 12.65
N CYS A 280 -7.19 -3.03 13.50
CA CYS A 280 -7.97 -4.26 13.75
C CYS A 280 -8.58 -4.82 12.45
N TYR A 281 -9.24 -3.96 11.66
CA TYR A 281 -9.82 -4.35 10.38
C TYR A 281 -8.73 -4.71 9.37
N LEU A 282 -7.72 -3.85 9.18
CA LEU A 282 -6.65 -4.10 8.20
C LEU A 282 -5.89 -5.40 8.47
N ASN A 283 -5.52 -5.67 9.73
CA ASN A 283 -4.75 -6.87 10.06
C ASN A 283 -5.59 -8.13 9.93
N SER A 284 -6.88 -8.08 10.29
CA SER A 284 -7.80 -9.20 10.06
C SER A 284 -7.97 -9.50 8.56
N LEU A 285 -8.16 -8.47 7.74
CA LEU A 285 -8.30 -8.61 6.29
C LEU A 285 -7.01 -9.12 5.61
N LYS A 286 -5.83 -8.68 6.06
CA LYS A 286 -4.54 -9.19 5.58
C LYS A 286 -4.35 -10.68 5.85
N ILE A 287 -4.70 -11.14 7.06
CA ILE A 287 -4.66 -12.57 7.41
C ILE A 287 -5.61 -13.35 6.50
N CYS A 288 -6.83 -12.85 6.31
CA CYS A 288 -7.84 -13.47 5.45
C CYS A 288 -7.31 -13.70 4.02
N LEU A 289 -6.71 -12.67 3.41
CA LEU A 289 -6.10 -12.77 2.07
C LEU A 289 -4.88 -13.69 2.02
N ALA A 290 -3.99 -13.61 3.01
CA ALA A 290 -2.76 -14.40 3.04
C ALA A 290 -3.05 -15.91 3.08
N GLU A 291 -4.13 -16.30 3.74
CA GLU A 291 -4.59 -17.69 3.86
C GLU A 291 -5.54 -18.12 2.73
N GLY A 292 -5.90 -17.22 1.81
CA GLY A 292 -6.74 -17.52 0.64
C GLY A 292 -8.25 -17.67 0.92
N TRP A 293 -8.73 -17.13 2.05
CA TRP A 293 -10.16 -17.11 2.38
C TRP A 293 -10.91 -16.05 1.56
N ARG A 294 -12.21 -16.26 1.33
CA ARG A 294 -13.02 -15.43 0.43
C ARG A 294 -14.10 -14.62 1.15
N SER A 295 -14.52 -15.05 2.34
CA SER A 295 -15.57 -14.39 3.10
C SER A 295 -15.19 -14.16 4.57
N ILE A 296 -15.49 -12.97 5.08
CA ILE A 296 -15.18 -12.57 6.46
C ILE A 296 -16.33 -11.78 7.08
N ALA A 297 -16.69 -12.13 8.33
CA ALA A 297 -17.69 -11.42 9.11
C ALA A 297 -17.07 -10.69 10.32
N PHE A 298 -17.36 -9.40 10.46
CA PHE A 298 -16.91 -8.56 11.57
C PHE A 298 -18.08 -8.22 12.51
N PRO A 299 -17.90 -8.31 13.84
CA PRO A 299 -18.80 -7.69 14.78
C PRO A 299 -18.53 -6.17 14.85
N CYS A 300 -19.36 -5.43 15.59
CA CYS A 300 -19.07 -4.03 15.91
C CYS A 300 -17.92 -3.94 16.94
N ILE A 301 -16.67 -3.93 16.46
CA ILE A 301 -15.48 -3.93 17.32
C ILE A 301 -15.44 -2.66 18.19
N SER A 302 -15.15 -2.85 19.48
CA SER A 302 -15.03 -1.81 20.52
C SER A 302 -16.29 -1.02 20.90
N THR A 303 -17.46 -1.26 20.31
CA THR A 303 -18.67 -0.47 20.60
C THR A 303 -19.44 -0.93 21.85
N GLY A 304 -19.15 -2.13 22.36
CA GLY A 304 -19.72 -2.65 23.61
C GLY A 304 -18.93 -2.19 24.84
N VAL A 305 -18.32 -3.13 25.57
CA VAL A 305 -17.58 -2.87 26.82
C VAL A 305 -16.49 -1.78 26.70
N TYR A 306 -15.95 -1.57 25.50
CA TYR A 306 -14.88 -0.59 25.24
C TYR A 306 -15.41 0.82 24.90
N ASN A 307 -16.73 1.01 24.86
CA ASN A 307 -17.44 2.30 24.75
C ASN A 307 -16.96 3.20 23.60
N PHE A 308 -16.47 2.63 22.50
CA PHE A 308 -16.16 3.40 21.30
C PHE A 308 -17.46 3.92 20.68
N PRO A 309 -17.59 5.22 20.36
CA PRO A 309 -18.79 5.78 19.76
C PRO A 309 -19.22 5.00 18.51
N ALA A 310 -20.44 4.46 18.51
CA ALA A 310 -20.89 3.50 17.51
C ALA A 310 -20.84 4.05 16.07
N GLU A 311 -21.27 5.29 15.85
CA GLU A 311 -21.20 5.93 14.53
C GLU A 311 -19.77 6.12 14.03
N GLU A 312 -18.86 6.51 14.92
CA GLU A 312 -17.45 6.70 14.58
C GLU A 312 -16.77 5.37 14.26
N ALA A 313 -17.02 4.35 15.09
CA ALA A 313 -16.49 3.00 14.89
C ALA A 313 -16.99 2.39 13.57
N ALA A 314 -18.29 2.53 13.28
CA ALA A 314 -18.89 2.03 12.04
C ALA A 314 -18.33 2.75 10.80
N ARG A 315 -18.09 4.06 10.89
CA ARG A 315 -17.45 4.81 9.79
C ARG A 315 -16.05 4.30 9.52
N ILE A 316 -15.23 4.13 10.56
CA ILE A 316 -13.89 3.56 10.44
C ILE A 316 -13.95 2.16 9.82
N ALA A 317 -14.88 1.31 10.26
CA ALA A 317 -15.07 -0.04 9.75
C ALA A 317 -15.38 -0.05 8.24
N VAL A 318 -16.39 0.72 7.83
CA VAL A 318 -16.82 0.81 6.43
C VAL A 318 -15.73 1.42 5.55
N GLU A 319 -15.14 2.55 5.94
CA GLU A 319 -14.07 3.19 5.15
C GLU A 319 -12.85 2.29 5.00
N THR A 320 -12.44 1.62 6.08
CA THR A 320 -11.29 0.70 6.06
C THR A 320 -11.56 -0.50 5.16
N CYS A 321 -12.72 -1.14 5.30
CA CYS A 321 -13.07 -2.31 4.49
C CYS A 321 -13.32 -1.95 3.01
N ARG A 322 -13.94 -0.79 2.73
CA ARG A 322 -14.20 -0.30 1.36
C ARG A 322 -12.90 0.05 0.64
N SER A 323 -11.91 0.56 1.37
CA SER A 323 -10.59 0.89 0.82
C SER A 323 -9.69 -0.34 0.67
N PHE A 324 -10.06 -1.48 1.26
CA PHE A 324 -9.31 -2.72 1.18
C PHE A 324 -9.69 -3.52 -0.09
N SER A 325 -8.82 -4.45 -0.50
CA SER A 325 -8.92 -5.22 -1.76
C SER A 325 -10.33 -5.77 -2.06
N SER A 326 -10.74 -5.71 -3.34
CA SER A 326 -12.09 -5.98 -3.84
C SER A 326 -12.52 -7.46 -3.89
N GLU A 327 -11.64 -8.38 -3.49
CA GLU A 327 -11.86 -9.83 -3.67
C GLU A 327 -12.56 -10.52 -2.49
N LEU A 328 -12.67 -9.86 -1.32
CA LEU A 328 -13.30 -10.42 -0.13
C LEU A 328 -14.77 -10.04 -0.01
N GLN A 329 -15.65 -11.02 0.23
CA GLN A 329 -17.00 -10.77 0.71
C GLN A 329 -16.96 -10.40 2.20
N ILE A 330 -17.19 -9.13 2.51
CA ILE A 330 -17.12 -8.60 3.88
C ILE A 330 -18.54 -8.35 4.42
N THR A 331 -18.85 -8.94 5.56
CA THR A 331 -20.13 -8.76 6.27
C THR A 331 -19.91 -8.10 7.62
N PHE A 332 -20.64 -7.01 7.90
CA PHE A 332 -20.77 -6.46 9.25
C PHE A 332 -21.97 -7.13 9.94
N CYS A 333 -21.68 -7.93 10.97
CA CYS A 333 -22.65 -8.64 11.79
C CYS A 333 -22.99 -7.81 13.02
N CYS A 334 -24.10 -7.06 12.94
CA CYS A 334 -24.62 -6.28 14.05
C CYS A 334 -25.47 -7.18 14.95
N PHE A 335 -25.32 -7.08 16.27
CA PHE A 335 -26.15 -7.86 17.19
C PHE A 335 -27.54 -7.21 17.38
N ASP A 336 -27.56 -5.87 17.48
CA ASP A 336 -28.76 -5.06 17.63
C ASP A 336 -29.12 -4.28 16.35
N GLU A 337 -30.36 -3.80 16.32
CA GLU A 337 -30.93 -3.06 15.19
C GLU A 337 -30.34 -1.65 15.05
N GLU A 338 -30.01 -0.98 16.16
CA GLU A 338 -29.42 0.37 16.16
C GLU A 338 -28.09 0.39 15.40
N SER A 339 -27.20 -0.54 15.73
CA SER A 339 -25.94 -0.73 15.02
C SER A 339 -26.16 -1.04 13.54
N LEU A 340 -27.12 -1.91 13.22
CA LEU A 340 -27.44 -2.25 11.82
C LEU A 340 -27.88 -1.01 11.01
N LEU A 341 -28.68 -0.12 11.60
CA LEU A 341 -29.13 1.11 10.94
C LEU A 341 -27.97 2.05 10.61
N ILE A 342 -27.00 2.19 11.52
CA ILE A 342 -25.78 2.97 11.30
C ILE A 342 -25.01 2.42 10.10
N TYR A 343 -24.75 1.12 10.07
CA TYR A 343 -24.02 0.48 8.97
C TYR A 343 -24.78 0.60 7.64
N ARG A 344 -26.09 0.33 7.61
CA ARG A 344 -26.91 0.47 6.39
C ARG A 344 -26.82 1.89 5.82
N LYS A 345 -26.95 2.92 6.66
CA LYS A 345 -26.83 4.32 6.24
C LYS A 345 -25.48 4.61 5.59
N LEU A 346 -24.38 4.14 6.19
CA LEU A 346 -23.01 4.35 5.67
C LEU A 346 -22.75 3.57 4.38
N LEU A 347 -23.35 2.39 4.22
CA LEU A 347 -23.23 1.56 3.03
C LEU A 347 -24.01 2.12 1.84
N THR A 348 -25.10 2.86 2.08
CA THR A 348 -25.90 3.52 1.02
C THR A 348 -25.42 4.92 0.65
N ALA A 349 -24.55 5.53 1.47
CA ALA A 349 -23.98 6.84 1.20
C ALA A 349 -22.78 6.67 0.24
N ASP A 350 -23.06 6.70 -1.06
CA ASP A 350 -22.08 6.78 -2.15
C ASP A 350 -22.05 8.19 -2.78
#